data_AF-C6TAK1-F1
#
_entry.id   AF-C6TAK1-F1
#
_cell.length_a   1.000
_cell.length_b   1.000
_cell.length_c   1.000
_cell.angle_alpha   90.00
_cell.angle_beta   90.00
_cell.angle_gamma   90.00
#
_symmetry.space_group_name_H-M   'P 1'
#
loop_
_entity.id
_entity.type
_entity.pdbx_description
1 polymer ?
#
loop_
_entity_poly.entity_id
_entity_poly.type
_entity_poly.pdbx_seq_one_letter_code
_entity_poly.pdbx_strand_id
1 'polypeptide(L)'
;MRRVIFYNARTNKWHRAPDMLRKRHLFGSCVINNCLYVAGGECEGIQRTLRSAEVYDPNRNRWSFISEMTTAMVPFIGVVHNGTWFLKGLGSNRNVICESYSQETDTWTPVSNGMVNGWRNPSISLNGQLYALDCQDGCKLKVYDRATDSWKKFIDSKLHLGSSHALDAAALVPLNGKLCIIRNNMSISLVDVLSSDRRVESNPQLWENIAGKGHVRSLVRNLWSTIAGRGSLKSHIVHCQVLQA
;
A
#
# COMPACT_ATOMS: atom_id res chain seq x y z
N MET A 1 -8.83 -17.21 5.67
CA MET A 1 -7.56 -17.74 6.22
C MET A 1 -7.28 -17.12 7.60
N ARG A 2 -6.64 -17.82 8.55
CA ARG A 2 -6.10 -17.24 9.82
C ARG A 2 -4.57 -17.24 9.91
N ARG A 3 -3.92 -18.08 9.10
CA ARG A 3 -2.49 -18.36 9.18
C ARG A 3 -1.68 -17.10 8.84
N VAL A 4 -0.66 -16.84 9.66
CA VAL A 4 0.32 -15.78 9.43
C VAL A 4 1.71 -16.40 9.34
N ILE A 5 2.47 -15.99 8.33
CA ILE A 5 3.87 -16.35 8.15
C ILE A 5 4.68 -15.07 7.93
N PHE A 6 5.92 -15.05 8.40
CA PHE A 6 6.85 -13.95 8.16
C PHE A 6 8.16 -14.48 7.60
N TYR A 7 8.80 -13.67 6.77
CA TYR A 7 10.10 -14.00 6.18
C TYR A 7 11.20 -13.28 6.95
N ASN A 8 12.21 -14.03 7.40
CA ASN A 8 13.40 -13.48 8.02
C ASN A 8 14.51 -13.37 6.97
N ALA A 9 14.86 -12.14 6.59
CA ALA A 9 15.88 -11.87 5.58
C ALA A 9 17.30 -12.28 6.02
N ARG A 10 17.62 -12.25 7.31
CA ARG A 10 18.93 -12.64 7.84
C ARG A 10 19.16 -14.15 7.74
N THR A 11 18.12 -14.93 7.99
CA THR A 11 18.21 -16.41 7.95
C THR A 11 17.73 -16.99 6.63
N ASN A 12 17.18 -16.17 5.73
CA ASN A 12 16.55 -16.56 4.47
C ASN A 12 15.52 -17.70 4.67
N LYS A 13 14.65 -17.54 5.66
CA LYS A 13 13.66 -18.56 6.03
C LYS A 13 12.30 -17.94 6.31
N TRP A 14 11.25 -18.68 5.95
CA TRP A 14 9.89 -18.41 6.38
C TRP A 14 9.66 -19.02 7.76
N HIS A 15 9.01 -18.26 8.63
CA HIS A 15 8.67 -18.63 9.99
C HIS A 15 7.16 -18.46 10.20
N ARG A 16 6.63 -19.18 11.17
CA ARG A 16 5.23 -19.04 11.57
C ARG A 16 5.09 -17.95 12.63
N ALA A 17 4.10 -17.08 12.45
CA ALA A 17 3.64 -16.14 13.48
C ALA A 17 2.35 -16.67 14.12
N PRO A 18 1.93 -16.13 15.28
CA PRO A 18 0.61 -16.36 15.83
C PRO A 18 -0.48 -16.13 14.76
N ASP A 19 -1.45 -17.03 14.72
CA ASP A 19 -2.57 -16.93 13.80
C ASP A 19 -3.48 -15.76 14.20
N MET A 20 -4.09 -15.10 13.21
CA MET A 20 -5.14 -14.09 13.45
C MET A 20 -6.31 -14.70 14.22
N LEU A 21 -7.02 -13.90 15.01
CA LEU A 21 -8.16 -14.32 15.83
C LEU A 21 -9.35 -14.69 14.94
N ARG A 22 -9.60 -13.93 13.86
CA ARG A 22 -10.70 -14.20 12.92
C ARG A 22 -10.20 -14.64 11.55
N LYS A 23 -10.92 -15.59 10.93
CA LYS A 23 -10.67 -15.99 9.54
C LYS A 23 -11.07 -14.81 8.65
N ARG A 24 -10.19 -14.44 7.71
CA ARG A 24 -10.48 -13.41 6.71
C ARG A 24 -9.81 -13.68 5.35
N HIS A 25 -10.38 -13.15 4.27
CA HIS A 25 -9.77 -12.98 2.94
C HIS A 25 -10.13 -11.59 2.41
N LEU A 26 -9.39 -11.07 1.42
CA LEU A 26 -9.62 -9.74 0.82
C LEU A 26 -9.70 -8.59 1.86
N PHE A 27 -8.85 -8.63 2.89
CA PHE A 27 -8.82 -7.64 3.97
C PHE A 27 -7.79 -6.55 3.70
N GLY A 28 -8.00 -5.38 4.30
CA GLY A 28 -7.01 -4.31 4.34
C GLY A 28 -5.95 -4.60 5.40
N SER A 29 -4.71 -4.20 5.15
CA SER A 29 -3.62 -4.30 6.12
C SER A 29 -2.73 -3.08 6.09
N CYS A 30 -2.14 -2.71 7.22
CA CYS A 30 -1.10 -1.69 7.28
C CYS A 30 -0.19 -1.90 8.50
N VAL A 31 0.89 -1.11 8.60
CA VAL A 31 1.67 -0.99 9.84
C VAL A 31 1.59 0.44 10.36
N ILE A 32 1.27 0.56 11.64
CA ILE A 32 1.28 1.81 12.42
C ILE A 32 2.07 1.54 13.68
N ASN A 33 3.04 2.39 14.02
CA ASN A 33 3.85 2.26 15.24
C ASN A 33 4.39 0.82 15.48
N ASN A 34 4.96 0.23 14.43
CA ASN A 34 5.51 -1.12 14.41
C ASN A 34 4.54 -2.29 14.70
N CYS A 35 3.24 -2.03 14.72
CA CYS A 35 2.22 -3.06 14.85
C CYS A 35 1.53 -3.31 13.51
N LEU A 36 1.21 -4.57 13.20
CA LEU A 36 0.52 -4.96 11.97
C LEU A 36 -0.98 -4.96 12.22
N TYR A 37 -1.71 -4.13 11.47
CA TYR A 37 -3.17 -4.04 11.55
C TYR A 37 -3.81 -4.75 10.37
N VAL A 38 -4.95 -5.39 10.62
CA VAL A 38 -5.81 -5.97 9.58
C VAL A 38 -7.28 -5.59 9.85
N ALA A 39 -8.03 -5.28 8.80
CA ALA A 39 -9.43 -4.84 8.96
C ALA A 39 -10.28 -5.25 7.76
N GLY A 40 -11.56 -5.48 8.04
CA GLY A 40 -12.55 -5.86 7.03
C GLY A 40 -12.22 -7.16 6.31
N GLY A 41 -12.64 -7.22 5.06
CA GLY A 41 -12.57 -8.40 4.20
C GLY A 41 -13.76 -9.31 4.41
N GLU A 42 -13.59 -10.56 4.03
CA GLU A 42 -14.65 -11.54 3.98
C GLU A 42 -14.32 -12.80 4.78
N CYS A 43 -15.35 -13.51 5.22
CA CYS A 43 -15.25 -14.82 5.85
C CYS A 43 -16.37 -15.73 5.33
N GLU A 44 -16.12 -17.03 5.26
CA GLU A 44 -17.16 -18.03 5.00
C GLU A 44 -18.24 -17.99 6.10
N GLY A 45 -19.52 -18.15 5.71
CA GLY A 45 -20.67 -18.19 6.61
C GLY A 45 -21.78 -17.20 6.25
N ILE A 46 -22.70 -16.98 7.21
CA ILE A 46 -23.87 -16.10 7.06
C ILE A 46 -23.46 -14.62 6.93
N GLN A 47 -22.45 -14.18 7.69
CA GLN A 47 -21.93 -12.82 7.64
C GLN A 47 -20.67 -12.78 6.80
N ARG A 48 -20.87 -12.64 5.48
CA ARG A 48 -19.77 -12.75 4.51
C ARG A 48 -18.77 -11.61 4.61
N THR A 49 -19.22 -10.39 4.90
CA THR A 49 -18.34 -9.20 5.02
C THR A 49 -18.09 -8.87 6.48
N LEU A 50 -16.84 -8.54 6.82
CA LEU A 50 -16.40 -8.31 8.19
C LEU A 50 -16.34 -6.82 8.51
N ARG A 51 -16.69 -6.47 9.75
CA ARG A 51 -16.36 -5.19 10.40
C ARG A 51 -15.18 -5.29 11.37
N SER A 52 -14.81 -6.51 11.75
CA SER A 52 -13.78 -6.75 12.75
C SER A 52 -12.40 -6.33 12.25
N ALA A 53 -11.66 -5.64 13.11
CA ALA A 53 -10.27 -5.30 12.91
C ALA A 53 -9.41 -5.86 14.06
N GLU A 54 -8.15 -6.16 13.76
CA GLU A 54 -7.22 -6.80 14.69
C GLU A 54 -5.82 -6.19 14.51
N VAL A 55 -5.05 -6.19 15.58
CA VAL A 55 -3.67 -5.74 15.61
C VAL A 55 -2.75 -6.84 16.12
N TYR A 56 -1.61 -7.01 15.46
CA TYR A 56 -0.50 -7.84 15.91
C TYR A 56 0.62 -6.95 16.44
N ASP A 57 0.91 -7.13 17.73
CA ASP A 57 2.06 -6.52 18.39
C ASP A 57 3.23 -7.52 18.38
N PRO A 58 4.30 -7.27 17.62
CA PRO A 58 5.46 -8.16 17.55
C PRO A 58 6.22 -8.27 18.87
N ASN A 59 6.18 -7.24 19.74
CA ASN A 59 6.85 -7.26 21.04
C ASN A 59 6.15 -8.20 22.02
N ARG A 60 4.82 -8.27 21.92
CA ARG A 60 3.99 -9.18 22.73
C ARG A 60 3.72 -10.52 22.05
N ASN A 61 4.15 -10.65 20.79
CA ASN A 61 3.92 -11.79 19.92
C ASN A 61 2.47 -12.30 19.99
N ARG A 62 1.50 -11.39 19.85
CA ARG A 62 0.07 -11.74 19.95
C ARG A 62 -0.80 -10.82 19.12
N TRP A 63 -1.93 -11.38 18.67
CA TRP A 63 -3.03 -10.61 18.10
C TRP A 63 -3.99 -10.15 19.21
N SER A 64 -4.60 -8.99 19.03
CA SER A 64 -5.71 -8.48 19.84
C SER A 64 -6.76 -7.87 18.92
N PHE A 65 -8.04 -7.94 19.31
CA PHE A 65 -9.07 -7.16 18.65
C PHE A 65 -8.87 -5.68 18.96
N ILE A 66 -9.16 -4.83 17.98
CA ILE A 66 -9.32 -3.38 18.14
C ILE A 66 -10.78 -3.04 17.87
N SER A 67 -11.16 -1.77 18.03
CA SER A 67 -12.50 -1.32 17.68
C SER A 67 -12.95 -1.79 16.30
N GLU A 68 -14.21 -2.18 16.21
CA GLU A 68 -14.81 -2.61 14.95
C GLU A 68 -15.07 -1.41 14.05
N MET A 69 -14.98 -1.63 12.74
CA MET A 69 -15.40 -0.65 11.75
C MET A 69 -16.88 -0.33 11.87
N THR A 70 -17.26 0.87 11.43
CA THR A 70 -18.66 1.34 11.45
C THR A 70 -19.52 0.48 10.52
N THR A 71 -18.99 0.15 9.34
CA THR A 71 -19.66 -0.66 8.32
C THR A 71 -18.78 -1.82 7.90
N ALA A 72 -19.37 -3.00 7.70
CA ALA A 72 -18.64 -4.13 7.14
C ALA A 72 -18.19 -3.82 5.70
N MET A 73 -16.89 -4.00 5.43
CA MET A 73 -16.26 -3.59 4.16
C MET A 73 -15.27 -4.64 3.65
N VAL A 74 -15.20 -4.80 2.32
CA VAL A 74 -14.09 -5.46 1.62
C VAL A 74 -13.14 -4.38 1.08
N PRO A 75 -11.98 -4.12 1.71
CA PRO A 75 -11.07 -3.06 1.28
C PRO A 75 -10.34 -3.41 -0.01
N PHE A 76 -10.20 -2.43 -0.91
CA PHE A 76 -9.37 -2.56 -2.11
C PHE A 76 -8.26 -1.51 -2.21
N ILE A 77 -8.31 -0.47 -1.37
CA ILE A 77 -7.31 0.58 -1.25
C ILE A 77 -7.10 0.90 0.25
N GLY A 78 -5.84 1.09 0.67
CA GLY A 78 -5.47 1.43 2.04
C GLY A 78 -4.18 2.26 2.10
N VAL A 79 -4.11 3.27 2.98
CA VAL A 79 -2.90 4.05 3.21
C VAL A 79 -2.85 4.57 4.65
N VAL A 80 -1.66 4.58 5.23
CA VAL A 80 -1.41 5.26 6.51
C VAL A 80 -0.84 6.63 6.21
N HIS A 81 -1.47 7.67 6.73
CA HIS A 81 -1.01 9.04 6.57
C HIS A 81 -1.18 9.79 7.89
N ASN A 82 -0.09 10.36 8.42
CA ASN A 82 -0.03 11.05 9.71
C ASN A 82 -0.63 10.24 10.87
N GLY A 83 -0.26 8.95 10.97
CA GLY A 83 -0.74 8.07 12.04
C GLY A 83 -2.17 7.53 11.86
N THR A 84 -2.93 8.09 10.93
CA THR A 84 -4.30 7.64 10.62
C THR A 84 -4.28 6.63 9.47
N TRP A 85 -4.97 5.51 9.64
CA TRP A 85 -5.13 4.51 8.60
C TRP A 85 -6.43 4.69 7.85
N PHE A 86 -6.34 5.06 6.59
CA PHE A 86 -7.49 5.18 5.71
C PHE A 86 -7.70 3.88 4.94
N LEU A 87 -8.96 3.50 4.79
CA LEU A 87 -9.40 2.39 3.97
C LEU A 87 -10.54 2.80 3.06
N LYS A 88 -10.51 2.29 1.84
CA LYS A 88 -11.58 2.44 0.85
C LYS A 88 -11.92 1.07 0.27
N GLY A 89 -13.21 0.78 0.24
CA GLY A 89 -13.69 -0.56 -0.02
C GLY A 89 -15.15 -0.61 -0.44
N LEU A 90 -15.64 -1.83 -0.65
CA LEU A 90 -17.05 -2.09 -0.93
C LEU A 90 -17.76 -2.47 0.37
N GLY A 91 -18.82 -1.74 0.70
CA GLY A 91 -19.74 -2.11 1.76
C GLY A 91 -20.61 -3.30 1.40
N SER A 92 -21.39 -3.79 2.37
CA SER A 92 -22.29 -4.94 2.16
C SER A 92 -23.34 -4.71 1.06
N ASN A 93 -23.75 -3.45 0.86
CA ASN A 93 -24.70 -3.04 -0.18
C ASN A 93 -24.02 -2.73 -1.52
N ARG A 94 -22.74 -3.11 -1.69
CA ARG A 94 -21.90 -2.84 -2.89
C ARG A 94 -21.67 -1.35 -3.18
N ASN A 95 -21.93 -0.47 -2.22
CA ASN A 95 -21.54 0.93 -2.27
C ASN A 95 -20.05 1.08 -1.93
N VAL A 96 -19.38 2.02 -2.60
CA VAL A 96 -18.01 2.41 -2.22
C VAL A 96 -18.10 3.25 -0.94
N ILE A 97 -17.41 2.80 0.09
CA ILE A 97 -17.32 3.48 1.39
C ILE A 97 -15.85 3.68 1.77
N CYS A 98 -15.61 4.68 2.61
CA CYS A 98 -14.29 4.93 3.18
C CYS A 98 -14.41 5.12 4.68
N GLU A 99 -13.48 4.55 5.42
CA GLU A 99 -13.34 4.75 6.85
C GLU A 99 -11.87 5.02 7.19
N SER A 100 -11.65 5.72 8.29
CA SER A 100 -10.32 5.97 8.84
C SER A 100 -10.24 5.49 10.28
N TYR A 101 -9.11 4.87 10.64
CA TYR A 101 -8.80 4.43 11.99
C TYR A 101 -7.73 5.32 12.62
N SER A 102 -7.98 5.76 13.85
CA SER A 102 -6.98 6.41 14.70
C SER A 102 -6.56 5.46 15.81
N GLN A 103 -5.25 5.17 15.89
CA GLN A 103 -4.69 4.35 16.95
C GLN A 103 -4.76 5.04 18.33
N GLU A 104 -4.71 6.37 18.36
CA GLU A 104 -4.71 7.15 19.61
C GLU A 104 -6.03 7.02 20.38
N THR A 105 -7.14 6.97 19.65
CA THR A 105 -8.49 6.88 20.22
C THR A 105 -9.08 5.47 20.12
N ASP A 106 -8.43 4.57 19.38
CA ASP A 106 -8.97 3.26 18.97
C ASP A 106 -10.38 3.39 18.39
N THR A 107 -10.55 4.28 17.39
CA THR A 107 -11.86 4.51 16.77
C THR A 107 -11.79 4.51 15.25
N TRP A 108 -12.87 4.01 14.64
CA TRP A 108 -13.15 4.15 13.22
C TRP A 108 -14.12 5.29 12.97
N THR A 109 -13.88 6.06 11.91
CA THR A 109 -14.75 7.16 11.50
C THR A 109 -15.02 7.08 9.99
N PRO A 110 -16.28 7.20 9.54
CA PRO A 110 -16.58 7.35 8.11
C PRO A 110 -15.95 8.61 7.52
N VAL A 111 -15.37 8.51 6.33
CA VAL A 111 -14.69 9.63 5.66
C VAL A 111 -15.28 9.85 4.26
N SER A 112 -15.57 11.10 3.95
CA SER A 112 -16.11 11.54 2.65
C SER A 112 -15.43 12.80 2.10
N ASN A 113 -14.32 13.21 2.71
CA ASN A 113 -13.56 14.40 2.33
C ASN A 113 -12.87 14.25 0.96
N GLY A 114 -12.29 15.35 0.47
CA GLY A 114 -11.62 15.39 -0.83
C GLY A 114 -10.40 14.46 -0.93
N MET A 115 -9.78 14.09 0.20
CA MET A 115 -8.77 13.03 0.23
C MET A 115 -9.31 11.75 -0.41
N VAL A 116 -10.47 11.24 0.02
CA VAL A 116 -11.00 9.96 -0.47
C VAL A 116 -11.68 10.05 -1.83
N ASN A 117 -12.18 11.23 -2.22
CA ASN A 117 -12.87 11.46 -3.50
C ASN A 117 -11.92 11.35 -4.70
N GLY A 118 -10.67 11.82 -4.55
CA GLY A 118 -9.63 11.70 -5.59
C GLY A 118 -8.68 10.51 -5.41
N TRP A 119 -8.84 9.72 -4.34
CA TRP A 119 -7.89 8.66 -3.98
C TRP A 119 -7.94 7.48 -4.95
N ARG A 120 -6.77 7.12 -5.49
CA ARG A 120 -6.56 6.00 -6.41
C ARG A 120 -5.30 5.22 -6.02
N ASN A 121 -5.27 3.94 -6.39
CA ASN A 121 -4.09 3.11 -6.27
C ASN A 121 -3.19 3.19 -7.51
N PRO A 122 -1.88 2.92 -7.34
CA PRO A 122 -1.17 2.86 -6.06
C PRO A 122 -1.02 4.25 -5.40
N SER A 123 -0.95 4.28 -4.07
CA SER A 123 -0.74 5.49 -3.27
C SER A 123 0.21 5.23 -2.11
N ILE A 124 0.87 6.28 -1.61
CA ILE A 124 1.82 6.17 -0.51
C ILE A 124 1.97 7.48 0.26
N SER A 125 2.15 7.38 1.58
CA SER A 125 2.59 8.50 2.41
C SER A 125 4.11 8.50 2.52
N LEU A 126 4.75 9.61 2.14
CA LEU A 126 6.19 9.81 2.19
C LEU A 126 6.48 11.24 2.65
N ASN A 127 7.33 11.40 3.67
CA ASN A 127 7.75 12.71 4.20
C ASN A 127 6.59 13.63 4.57
N GLY A 128 5.55 13.08 5.20
CA GLY A 128 4.35 13.83 5.61
C GLY A 128 3.44 14.28 4.46
N GLN A 129 3.71 13.86 3.23
CA GLN A 129 2.87 14.09 2.06
C GLN A 129 2.27 12.78 1.56
N LEU A 130 1.06 12.86 1.01
CA LEU A 130 0.36 11.72 0.42
C LEU A 130 0.38 11.84 -1.10
N TYR A 131 0.98 10.84 -1.74
CA TYR A 131 1.13 10.76 -3.19
C TYR A 131 0.26 9.64 -3.77
N ALA A 132 -0.21 9.83 -4.99
CA ALA A 132 -0.86 8.80 -5.77
C ALA A 132 -0.50 8.97 -7.25
N LEU A 133 -0.71 7.92 -8.04
CA LEU A 133 -0.61 8.03 -9.48
C LEU A 133 -1.80 8.81 -10.07
N ASP A 134 -1.51 9.60 -11.09
CA ASP A 134 -2.53 10.27 -11.90
C ASP A 134 -2.84 9.50 -13.20
N CYS A 135 -1.98 8.56 -13.58
CA CYS A 135 -2.15 7.67 -14.74
C CYS A 135 -1.64 6.25 -14.46
N GLN A 136 -2.14 5.31 -15.26
CA GLN A 136 -1.94 3.87 -15.04
C GLN A 136 -0.49 3.41 -15.25
N ASP A 137 0.22 3.98 -16.23
CA ASP A 137 1.64 3.69 -16.51
C ASP A 137 2.61 4.33 -15.48
N GLY A 138 2.06 5.07 -14.50
CA GLY A 138 2.82 5.72 -13.44
C GLY A 138 3.81 6.74 -13.96
N CYS A 139 3.49 7.46 -15.04
CA CYS A 139 4.33 8.54 -15.57
C CYS A 139 3.94 9.93 -15.00
N LYS A 140 2.80 10.03 -14.31
CA LYS A 140 2.25 11.22 -13.66
C LYS A 140 1.89 10.95 -12.21
N LEU A 141 2.25 11.88 -11.34
CA LEU A 141 1.97 11.86 -9.91
C LEU A 141 1.10 13.04 -9.53
N LYS A 142 0.26 12.81 -8.53
CA LYS A 142 -0.49 13.84 -7.83
C LYS A 142 -0.22 13.76 -6.33
N VAL A 143 -0.36 14.90 -5.68
CA VAL A 143 -0.16 15.06 -4.24
C VAL A 143 -1.46 15.57 -3.63
N TYR A 144 -1.81 15.05 -2.45
CA TYR A 144 -2.95 15.55 -1.69
C TYR A 144 -2.56 16.83 -0.95
N ASP A 145 -3.28 17.91 -1.23
CA ASP A 145 -3.17 19.17 -0.51
C ASP A 145 -4.26 19.24 0.57
N ARG A 146 -3.79 19.25 1.82
CA ARG A 146 -4.63 19.32 3.02
C ARG A 146 -5.32 20.67 3.17
N ALA A 147 -4.70 21.76 2.72
CA ALA A 147 -5.25 23.11 2.87
C ALA A 147 -6.48 23.31 1.99
N THR A 148 -6.48 22.69 0.81
CA THR A 148 -7.58 22.77 -0.16
C THR A 148 -8.43 21.50 -0.23
N ASP A 149 -8.19 20.55 0.69
CA ASP A 149 -8.80 19.21 0.70
C ASP A 149 -8.95 18.60 -0.70
N SER A 150 -7.87 18.59 -1.48
CA SER A 150 -7.94 18.18 -2.89
C SER A 150 -6.61 17.68 -3.44
N TRP A 151 -6.69 16.85 -4.47
CA TRP A 151 -5.53 16.31 -5.16
C TRP A 151 -5.06 17.27 -6.25
N LYS A 152 -3.78 17.61 -6.24
CA LYS A 152 -3.13 18.48 -7.24
C LYS A 152 -2.14 17.68 -8.07
N LYS A 153 -2.07 17.98 -9.37
CA LYS A 153 -0.99 17.46 -10.23
C LYS A 153 0.36 17.89 -9.64
N PHE A 154 1.30 16.97 -9.59
CA PHE A 154 2.58 17.18 -8.91
C PHE A 154 3.77 17.04 -9.87
N ILE A 155 3.96 15.86 -10.45
CA ILE A 155 5.06 15.58 -11.39
C ILE A 155 4.48 14.90 -12.62
N ASP A 156 4.98 15.26 -13.81
CA ASP A 156 4.62 14.67 -15.09
C ASP A 156 5.91 14.45 -15.89
N SER A 157 6.28 13.19 -16.11
CA SER A 157 7.46 12.85 -16.92
C SER A 157 7.29 13.15 -18.40
N LYS A 158 6.06 13.45 -18.86
CA LYS A 158 5.64 13.64 -20.27
C LYS A 158 5.87 12.45 -21.19
N LEU A 159 6.59 11.43 -20.72
CA LEU A 159 6.91 10.22 -21.46
C LEU A 159 5.97 9.10 -21.04
N HIS A 160 4.87 8.96 -21.78
CA HIS A 160 4.00 7.81 -21.66
C HIS A 160 4.70 6.55 -22.17
N LEU A 161 4.67 5.49 -21.37
CA LEU A 161 5.31 4.22 -21.75
C LEU A 161 4.42 3.37 -22.65
N GLY A 162 3.11 3.65 -22.67
CA GLY A 162 2.10 2.94 -23.46
C GLY A 162 0.91 2.51 -22.62
N SER A 163 -0.06 1.85 -23.26
CA SER A 163 -1.32 1.38 -22.65
C SER A 163 -1.34 -0.11 -22.33
N SER A 164 -0.20 -0.80 -22.48
CA SER A 164 -0.11 -2.22 -22.16
C SER A 164 -0.23 -2.45 -20.66
N HIS A 165 -1.01 -3.44 -20.25
CA HIS A 165 -1.13 -3.86 -18.85
C HIS A 165 0.22 -4.26 -18.22
N ALA A 166 1.22 -4.58 -19.05
CA ALA A 166 2.59 -4.83 -18.60
C ALA A 166 3.27 -3.56 -18.03
N LEU A 167 2.82 -2.38 -18.43
CA LEU A 167 3.35 -1.08 -18.00
C LEU A 167 2.56 -0.44 -16.89
N ASP A 168 1.43 -1.05 -16.49
CA ASP A 168 0.68 -0.58 -15.34
C ASP A 168 1.55 -0.60 -14.09
N ALA A 169 1.55 0.50 -13.37
CA ALA A 169 2.23 0.63 -12.10
C ALA A 169 1.47 -0.18 -11.05
N ALA A 170 2.15 -1.20 -10.53
CA ALA A 170 1.64 -2.13 -9.55
C ALA A 170 1.86 -1.62 -8.13
N ALA A 171 2.95 -0.89 -7.87
CA ALA A 171 3.28 -0.42 -6.54
C ALA A 171 4.05 0.91 -6.56
N LEU A 172 3.84 1.69 -5.49
CA LEU A 172 4.67 2.81 -5.09
C LEU A 172 5.39 2.43 -3.80
N VAL A 173 6.71 2.56 -3.78
CA VAL A 173 7.53 2.28 -2.59
C VAL A 173 8.54 3.40 -2.36
N PRO A 174 8.90 3.72 -1.10
CA PRO A 174 9.95 4.67 -0.83
C PRO A 174 11.32 3.96 -0.90
N LEU A 175 12.29 4.55 -1.59
CA LEU A 175 13.66 4.04 -1.66
C LEU A 175 14.66 5.18 -1.58
N ASN A 176 15.47 5.22 -0.53
CA ASN A 176 16.51 6.24 -0.31
C ASN A 176 16.00 7.68 -0.44
N GLY A 177 14.81 7.96 0.11
CA GLY A 177 14.18 9.29 0.03
C GLY A 177 13.50 9.62 -1.30
N LYS A 178 13.69 8.81 -2.34
CA LYS A 178 12.98 8.90 -3.63
C LYS A 178 11.74 8.00 -3.63
N LEU A 179 10.80 8.33 -4.51
CA LEU A 179 9.64 7.50 -4.78
C LEU A 179 9.96 6.52 -5.92
N CYS A 180 9.73 5.23 -5.69
CA CYS A 180 9.99 4.16 -6.63
C CYS A 180 8.67 3.62 -7.19
N ILE A 181 8.54 3.62 -8.52
CA ILE A 181 7.38 3.17 -9.26
C ILE A 181 7.71 1.81 -9.88
N ILE A 182 7.04 0.77 -9.42
CA ILE A 182 7.24 -0.61 -9.88
C ILE A 182 6.06 -0.98 -10.78
N ARG A 183 6.35 -1.46 -11.99
CA ARG A 183 5.34 -1.89 -12.97
C ARG A 183 5.21 -3.40 -13.06
N ASN A 184 4.11 -3.86 -13.68
CA ASN A 184 3.84 -5.29 -13.89
C ASN A 184 4.95 -6.02 -14.67
N ASN A 185 5.66 -5.33 -15.56
CA ASN A 185 6.81 -5.87 -16.29
C ASN A 185 8.13 -5.81 -15.50
N MET A 186 8.08 -5.49 -14.20
CA MET A 186 9.24 -5.33 -13.31
C MET A 186 10.16 -4.16 -13.66
N SER A 187 9.77 -3.26 -14.58
CA SER A 187 10.49 -2.02 -14.78
C SER A 187 10.27 -1.09 -13.59
N ILE A 188 11.31 -0.31 -13.28
CA ILE A 188 11.36 0.57 -12.11
C ILE A 188 11.75 1.97 -12.57
N SER A 189 10.98 2.96 -12.11
CA SER A 189 11.36 4.39 -12.20
C SER A 189 11.56 4.94 -10.80
N LEU A 190 12.63 5.71 -10.59
CA LEU A 190 12.81 6.52 -9.38
C LEU A 190 12.45 7.97 -9.68
N VAL A 191 11.73 8.57 -8.75
CA VAL A 191 11.26 9.94 -8.82
C VAL A 191 11.74 10.68 -7.58
N ASP A 192 12.52 11.73 -7.79
CA ASP A 192 12.87 12.64 -6.71
C ASP A 192 11.69 13.58 -6.44
N VAL A 193 11.03 13.40 -5.30
CA VAL A 193 9.89 14.22 -4.86
C VAL A 193 10.31 15.35 -3.93
N LEU A 194 11.60 15.43 -3.57
CA LEU A 194 12.16 16.38 -2.61
C LEU A 194 12.92 17.52 -3.27
N SER A 195 13.46 17.32 -4.48
CA SER A 195 14.18 18.36 -5.21
C SER A 195 13.31 19.60 -5.38
N SER A 196 13.80 20.72 -4.85
CA SER A 196 13.10 22.01 -4.72
C SER A 196 12.82 22.73 -6.04
N ASP A 197 13.37 22.26 -7.16
CA ASP A 197 13.10 22.82 -8.49
C ASP A 197 11.78 22.27 -9.07
N ARG A 198 10.69 22.77 -8.50
CA ARG A 198 9.30 22.40 -8.83
C ARG A 198 8.82 22.92 -10.20
N ARG A 199 9.73 23.38 -11.07
CA ARG A 199 9.43 23.94 -12.39
C ARG A 199 10.59 23.72 -13.36
N VAL A 200 10.86 22.51 -13.81
CA VAL A 200 11.68 22.37 -15.03
C VAL A 200 11.17 21.21 -15.86
N GLU A 201 10.55 21.56 -16.98
CA GLU A 201 10.16 20.71 -18.11
C GLU A 201 11.34 19.95 -18.76
N SER A 202 12.51 19.93 -18.12
CA SER A 202 13.79 19.48 -18.68
C SER A 202 14.86 19.13 -17.63
N ASN A 203 14.50 18.70 -16.40
CA ASN A 203 15.50 18.13 -15.47
C ASN A 203 15.54 16.59 -15.57
N PRO A 204 16.48 15.99 -16.34
CA PRO A 204 16.58 14.53 -16.51
C PRO A 204 16.95 13.78 -15.22
N GLN A 205 17.34 14.47 -14.13
CA GLN A 205 17.65 13.85 -12.84
C GLN A 205 16.42 13.60 -11.96
N LEU A 206 15.27 14.20 -12.29
CA LEU A 206 14.04 14.04 -11.50
C LEU A 206 13.39 12.67 -11.70
N TRP A 207 13.67 12.02 -12.85
CA TRP A 207 13.03 10.78 -13.28
C TRP A 207 14.07 9.81 -13.86
N GLU A 208 14.49 8.84 -13.06
CA GLU A 208 15.48 7.85 -13.46
C GLU A 208 14.79 6.52 -13.76
N ASN A 209 14.82 6.06 -15.01
CA ASN A 209 14.38 4.71 -15.35
C ASN A 209 15.52 3.72 -15.12
N ILE A 210 15.38 2.82 -14.14
CA ILE A 210 16.36 1.75 -13.86
C ILE A 210 16.09 0.52 -14.75
N ALA A 211 15.45 0.69 -15.90
CA ALA A 211 15.18 -0.41 -16.81
C ALA A 211 16.49 -0.96 -17.42
N GLY A 212 16.96 -2.12 -16.93
CA GLY A 212 17.62 -3.11 -17.78
C GLY A 212 19.15 -3.15 -17.85
N LYS A 213 19.92 -2.39 -17.06
CA LYS A 213 21.39 -2.56 -17.01
C LYS A 213 21.87 -3.19 -15.69
N GLY A 214 22.38 -4.42 -15.78
CA GLY A 214 23.26 -5.01 -14.76
C GLY A 214 22.65 -5.38 -13.39
N HIS A 215 23.55 -5.73 -12.47
CA HIS A 215 23.40 -6.43 -11.17
C HIS A 215 22.12 -6.18 -10.36
N VAL A 216 21.50 -4.99 -10.43
CA VAL A 216 20.26 -4.64 -9.72
C VAL A 216 19.07 -5.49 -10.18
N ARG A 217 19.04 -5.87 -11.48
CA ARG A 217 18.03 -6.79 -12.02
C ARG A 217 18.13 -8.17 -11.36
N SER A 218 19.34 -8.62 -11.02
CA SER A 218 19.57 -9.88 -10.29
C SER A 218 19.09 -9.76 -8.84
N LEU A 219 19.49 -8.69 -8.13
CA LEU A 219 19.19 -8.54 -6.71
C LEU A 219 17.67 -8.44 -6.45
N VAL A 220 16.98 -7.57 -7.21
CA VAL A 220 15.54 -7.34 -7.07
C VAL A 220 14.74 -8.55 -7.57
N ARG A 221 15.12 -9.16 -8.69
CA ARG A 221 14.49 -10.41 -9.16
C ARG A 221 14.71 -11.56 -8.19
N ASN A 222 15.90 -11.70 -7.60
CA ASN A 222 16.20 -12.77 -6.66
C ASN A 222 15.41 -12.58 -5.36
N LEU A 223 15.34 -11.35 -4.84
CA LEU A 223 14.52 -11.05 -3.67
C LEU A 223 13.04 -11.35 -3.95
N TRP A 224 12.46 -10.83 -5.05
CA TRP A 224 11.05 -11.05 -5.36
C TRP A 224 10.73 -12.48 -5.79
N SER A 225 11.63 -13.20 -6.46
CA SER A 225 11.44 -14.63 -6.77
C SER A 225 11.59 -15.53 -5.54
N THR A 226 12.35 -15.09 -4.53
CA THR A 226 12.42 -15.75 -3.22
C THR A 226 11.17 -15.50 -2.39
N ILE A 227 10.62 -14.28 -2.45
CA ILE A 227 9.39 -13.89 -1.74
C ILE A 227 8.14 -14.48 -2.41
N ALA A 228 8.03 -14.41 -3.72
CA ALA A 228 6.92 -14.96 -4.52
C ALA A 228 7.12 -16.46 -4.84
N GLY A 229 7.67 -17.21 -3.88
CA GLY A 229 8.25 -18.54 -4.06
C GLY A 229 7.52 -19.50 -5.00
N ARG A 230 8.30 -20.42 -5.58
CA ARG A 230 7.94 -21.48 -6.56
C ARG A 230 6.87 -22.50 -6.09
N GLY A 231 5.78 -22.07 -5.50
CA GLY A 231 4.61 -22.88 -5.17
C GLY A 231 3.47 -22.59 -6.14
N SER A 232 2.72 -23.61 -6.56
CA SER A 232 1.62 -23.54 -7.52
C SER A 232 0.39 -22.72 -7.08
N LEU A 233 0.51 -21.90 -6.03
CA LEU A 233 -0.54 -21.04 -5.51
C LEU A 233 -0.25 -19.60 -5.93
N LYS A 234 -1.16 -18.99 -6.69
CA LYS A 234 -1.12 -17.57 -7.06
C LYS A 234 -1.19 -16.71 -5.79
N SER A 235 -0.05 -16.40 -5.19
CA SER A 235 0.06 -15.43 -4.10
C SER A 235 0.26 -14.04 -4.70
N HIS A 236 -0.69 -13.14 -4.44
CA HIS A 236 -0.54 -11.72 -4.76
C HIS A 236 0.09 -11.02 -3.56
N ILE A 237 1.14 -10.22 -3.80
CA ILE A 237 1.64 -9.29 -2.80
C ILE A 237 0.60 -8.18 -2.69
N VAL A 238 -0.19 -8.19 -1.62
CA VAL A 238 -1.27 -7.21 -1.39
C VAL A 238 -0.71 -5.93 -0.77
N HIS A 239 0.37 -6.02 0.00
CA HIS A 239 0.97 -4.90 0.73
C HIS A 239 2.43 -5.23 1.12
N CYS A 240 3.33 -4.23 1.11
CA CYS A 240 4.73 -4.38 1.51
C CYS A 240 5.12 -3.17 2.37
N GLN A 241 5.49 -3.41 3.63
CA GLN A 241 5.97 -2.37 4.55
C GLN A 241 7.08 -2.95 5.43
N VAL A 242 8.07 -2.11 5.77
CA VAL A 242 9.19 -2.49 6.63
C VAL A 242 8.79 -2.28 8.09
N LEU A 243 8.91 -3.34 8.90
CA LEU A 243 8.85 -3.26 10.36
C LEU A 243 10.26 -2.90 10.85
N GLN A 244 10.37 -1.87 11.71
CA GLN A 244 11.63 -1.55 12.37
C GLN A 244 11.76 -2.46 13.61
N ALA A 245 12.84 -3.22 13.70
CA ALA A 245 13.16 -4.03 14.87
C ALA A 245 13.92 -3.21 15.92
#